data_AF-A0A1V6G529-F1
#
_entry.id   AF-A0A1V6G529-F1
#
_cell.length_a   1.000
_cell.length_b   1.000
_cell.length_c   1.000
_cell.angle_alpha   90.00
_cell.angle_beta   90.00
_cell.angle_gamma   90.00
#
_symmetry.space_group_name_H-M   'P 1'
#
loop_
_entity.id
_entity.type
_entity.pdbx_description
1 polymer ?
#
loop_
_entity_poly.entity_id
_entity_poly.type
_entity_poly.pdbx_seq_one_letter_code
_entity_poly.pdbx_strand_id
1 'polypeptide(L)'
;MQKFAWGRLDEVNPTDNLNTEDLTEGGTNDEVDRKIGVPALKVNLYSNLANVEIGWVPFYVPYRLPTVEERWFPRVLVPPATIDAGHSVGTIPVRAAYPEIDLPQGTVENSEAGIRVSRHIRGWDVSASYFTGYDTMPLVDTPVDLDVELADPLALDYDVTARVAMEPVLHRMHVFGIDFTTTVSDFTLRGEYAYFHNKHYNRKLDSILEELVTRDRIDETLSDFLADYLTSGGRDTRQTFRLDPVSDVQMDSMKYGLGLDYIHGDTSVSVQCIQEFIPDYDSDRPVYFSKDGLDTLLTFLFKQFFLQNTMEFNLRAAYDIEFKDYIARPSLKYSFTDRLQGTVGLIVIGGKYDDSLLGQFQDNDQAFARLRCSF
;
A
#
# COMPACT_ATOMS: atom_id res chain seq x y z
N MET A 1 -12.02 3.77 -20.32
CA MET A 1 -11.50 3.61 -18.94
C MET A 1 -12.62 3.93 -17.96
N GLN A 2 -12.79 3.11 -16.93
CA GLN A 2 -13.82 3.23 -15.89
C GLN A 2 -13.15 3.45 -14.53
N LYS A 3 -13.71 4.36 -13.73
CA LYS A 3 -13.44 4.46 -12.29
C LYS A 3 -14.70 4.01 -11.55
N PHE A 4 -14.56 2.95 -10.77
CA PHE A 4 -15.57 2.47 -9.85
C PHE A 4 -15.45 3.25 -8.53
N ALA A 5 -16.59 3.46 -7.89
CA ALA A 5 -16.71 4.16 -6.62
C ALA A 5 -17.65 3.34 -5.74
N TRP A 6 -17.07 2.35 -5.06
CA TRP A 6 -17.72 1.49 -4.09
C TRP A 6 -17.36 1.94 -2.68
N GLY A 7 -18.00 1.37 -1.66
CA GLY A 7 -17.84 1.77 -0.26
C GLY A 7 -18.43 3.14 0.09
N ARG A 8 -18.20 3.56 1.33
CA ARG A 8 -18.76 4.77 1.93
C ARG A 8 -17.76 5.59 2.71
N LEU A 9 -16.68 5.01 3.22
CA LEU A 9 -15.67 5.74 3.97
C LEU A 9 -14.78 6.57 3.04
N ASP A 10 -14.18 7.63 3.58
CA ASP A 10 -13.26 8.49 2.81
C ASP A 10 -11.81 8.04 3.01
N GLU A 11 -10.95 8.35 2.04
CA GLU A 11 -9.51 8.04 1.99
C GLU A 11 -9.14 6.56 1.93
N VAL A 12 -9.68 5.73 2.82
CA VAL A 12 -9.43 4.29 2.89
C VAL A 12 -10.77 3.58 2.76
N ASN A 13 -10.93 2.86 1.65
CA ASN A 13 -12.20 2.24 1.28
C ASN A 13 -12.05 0.71 1.14
N PRO A 14 -12.47 -0.06 2.16
CA PRO A 14 -12.26 -1.51 2.17
C PRO A 14 -12.95 -2.27 1.03
N THR A 15 -14.08 -1.78 0.49
CA THR A 15 -14.86 -2.51 -0.51
C THR A 15 -14.60 -2.08 -1.95
N ASP A 16 -13.81 -1.03 -2.16
CA ASP A 16 -13.49 -0.49 -3.48
C ASP A 16 -12.14 -1.01 -4.02
N ASN A 17 -12.21 -2.17 -4.69
CA ASN A 17 -11.02 -2.93 -5.10
C ASN A 17 -10.88 -3.07 -6.63
N LEU A 18 -11.81 -2.51 -7.42
CA LEU A 18 -11.81 -2.66 -8.89
C LEU A 18 -10.82 -1.75 -9.62
N ASN A 19 -10.27 -0.75 -8.93
CA ASN A 19 -9.28 0.16 -9.47
C ASN A 19 -8.01 0.10 -8.62
N THR A 20 -6.87 -0.07 -9.28
CA THR A 20 -5.57 0.19 -8.66
C THR A 20 -5.34 1.68 -8.45
N GLU A 21 -4.36 2.01 -7.62
CA GLU A 21 -4.03 3.39 -7.27
C GLU A 21 -2.73 3.89 -7.90
N ASP A 22 -2.70 5.19 -8.18
CA ASP A 22 -1.52 5.97 -8.50
C ASP A 22 -0.91 6.49 -7.20
N LEU A 23 0.17 5.84 -6.77
CA LEU A 23 0.88 6.10 -5.52
C LEU A 23 2.14 6.96 -5.75
N THR A 24 2.28 7.59 -6.93
CA THR A 24 3.44 8.44 -7.27
C THR A 24 3.64 9.63 -6.31
N GLU A 25 2.58 10.05 -5.62
CA GLU A 25 2.62 11.08 -4.56
C GLU A 25 2.44 10.49 -3.15
N GLY A 26 2.86 9.24 -2.93
CA GLY A 26 2.90 8.61 -1.60
C GLY A 26 1.53 8.43 -0.95
N GLY A 27 0.47 8.30 -1.76
CA GLY A 27 -0.91 8.25 -1.26
C GLY A 27 -1.46 9.59 -0.77
N THR A 28 -0.69 10.69 -0.91
CA THR A 28 -1.12 12.01 -0.41
C THR A 28 -2.11 12.72 -1.32
N ASN A 29 -2.37 12.25 -2.54
CA ASN A 29 -3.45 12.79 -3.36
C ASN A 29 -4.83 12.38 -2.82
N ASP A 30 -5.88 13.13 -3.17
CA ASP A 30 -7.24 12.75 -2.83
C ASP A 30 -7.58 11.39 -3.48
N GLU A 31 -8.30 10.52 -2.77
CA GLU A 31 -8.61 9.15 -3.18
C GLU A 31 -9.13 9.02 -4.63
N VAL A 32 -10.02 9.93 -5.05
CA VAL A 32 -10.56 9.96 -6.41
C VAL A 32 -9.49 10.21 -7.48
N ASP A 33 -8.49 11.02 -7.16
CA ASP A 33 -7.37 11.35 -8.06
C ASP A 33 -6.37 10.19 -8.11
N ARG A 34 -6.21 9.43 -7.02
CA ARG A 34 -5.36 8.22 -6.98
C ARG A 34 -5.91 7.11 -7.86
N LYS A 35 -7.23 6.93 -7.97
CA LYS A 35 -7.81 5.85 -8.79
C LYS A 35 -7.30 5.88 -10.23
N ILE A 36 -6.74 4.77 -10.70
CA ILE A 36 -6.39 4.57 -12.11
C ILE A 36 -7.62 3.99 -12.81
N GLY A 37 -8.09 4.65 -13.87
CA GLY A 37 -9.20 4.12 -14.65
C GLY A 37 -8.81 2.81 -15.33
N VAL A 38 -9.70 1.81 -15.35
CA VAL A 38 -9.43 0.49 -15.92
C VAL A 38 -10.23 0.23 -17.21
N PRO A 39 -9.74 -0.57 -18.17
CA PRO A 39 -10.56 -1.03 -19.28
C PRO A 39 -11.57 -2.04 -18.73
N ALA A 40 -12.86 -1.68 -18.71
CA ALA A 40 -13.88 -2.51 -18.10
C ALA A 40 -15.22 -2.47 -18.83
N LEU A 41 -15.95 -3.58 -18.74
CA LEU A 41 -17.38 -3.64 -18.97
C LEU A 41 -18.09 -3.36 -17.64
N LYS A 42 -18.95 -2.34 -17.63
CA LYS A 42 -19.80 -2.00 -16.47
C LYS A 42 -21.26 -2.19 -16.84
N VAL A 43 -22.00 -2.94 -16.03
CA VAL A 43 -23.43 -3.18 -16.20
C VAL A 43 -24.17 -2.73 -14.95
N ASN A 44 -25.17 -1.87 -15.13
CA ASN A 44 -26.04 -1.42 -14.05
C ASN A 44 -27.47 -1.87 -14.33
N LEU A 45 -28.07 -2.59 -13.38
CA LEU A 45 -29.45 -3.05 -13.44
C LEU A 45 -30.23 -2.42 -12.29
N TYR A 46 -31.34 -1.78 -12.63
CA TYR A 46 -32.20 -1.10 -11.65
C TYR A 46 -33.53 -1.84 -11.57
N SER A 47 -33.99 -2.12 -10.34
CA SER A 47 -35.28 -2.77 -10.10
C SER A 47 -35.93 -2.23 -8.82
N ASN A 48 -37.20 -2.58 -8.61
CA ASN A 48 -37.91 -2.23 -7.38
C ASN A 48 -37.37 -2.98 -6.14
N LEU A 49 -36.63 -4.08 -6.34
CA LEU A 49 -36.09 -4.91 -5.26
C LEU A 49 -34.70 -4.44 -4.82
N ALA A 50 -33.82 -4.18 -5.77
CA ALA A 50 -32.44 -3.72 -5.55
C ALA A 50 -31.83 -3.18 -6.85
N ASN A 51 -30.74 -2.44 -6.71
CA ASN A 51 -29.84 -2.08 -7.79
C ASN A 51 -28.65 -3.03 -7.79
N VAL A 52 -28.21 -3.44 -8.98
CA VAL A 52 -27.07 -4.34 -9.16
C VAL A 52 -26.07 -3.66 -10.08
N GLU A 53 -24.85 -3.48 -9.62
CA GLU A 53 -23.71 -3.03 -10.41
C GLU A 53 -22.73 -4.20 -10.58
N ILE A 54 -22.32 -4.46 -11.81
CA ILE A 54 -21.32 -5.48 -12.15
C ILE A 54 -20.18 -4.78 -12.88
N GLY A 55 -18.95 -5.01 -12.43
CA GLY A 55 -17.73 -4.61 -13.10
C GLY A 55 -16.95 -5.83 -13.56
N TRP A 56 -16.47 -5.83 -14.80
CA TRP A 56 -15.55 -6.83 -15.32
C TRP A 56 -14.36 -6.15 -16.00
N VAL A 57 -13.16 -6.48 -15.55
CA VAL A 57 -11.88 -5.92 -15.98
C VAL A 57 -11.07 -7.03 -16.66
N PRO A 58 -11.07 -7.13 -18.01
CA PRO A 58 -10.39 -8.19 -18.74
C PRO A 58 -8.85 -8.10 -18.72
N PHE A 59 -8.28 -6.95 -18.37
CA PHE A 59 -6.83 -6.73 -18.35
C PHE A 59 -6.45 -6.00 -17.07
N TYR A 60 -5.55 -6.59 -16.29
CA TYR A 60 -5.01 -5.96 -15.08
C TYR A 60 -4.32 -4.64 -15.43
N VAL A 61 -4.57 -3.62 -14.61
CA VAL A 61 -3.88 -2.33 -14.71
C VAL A 61 -3.07 -2.18 -13.43
N PRO A 62 -1.72 -2.16 -13.50
CA PRO A 62 -0.91 -2.10 -12.29
C PRO A 62 -1.06 -0.75 -11.58
N TYR A 63 -0.83 -0.78 -10.27
CA TYR A 63 -0.56 0.43 -9.50
C TYR A 63 0.64 1.18 -10.09
N ARG A 64 0.79 2.46 -9.73
CA ARG A 64 1.97 3.25 -10.11
C ARG A 64 2.75 3.64 -8.87
N LEU A 65 4.01 3.26 -8.84
CA LEU A 65 4.97 3.74 -7.85
C LEU A 65 5.84 4.84 -8.47
N PRO A 66 6.36 5.78 -7.67
CA PRO A 66 7.42 6.65 -8.11
C PRO A 66 8.72 5.84 -8.26
N THR A 67 9.78 6.46 -8.79
CA THR A 67 11.13 5.86 -8.88
C THR A 67 11.82 5.86 -7.50
N VAL A 68 12.81 4.99 -7.30
CA VAL A 68 13.52 4.83 -6.01
C VAL A 68 14.18 6.11 -5.52
N GLU A 69 14.63 6.96 -6.44
CA GLU A 69 15.25 8.24 -6.16
C GLU A 69 14.24 9.30 -5.73
N GLU A 70 12.96 9.11 -6.02
CA GLU A 70 11.91 10.06 -5.67
C GLU A 70 11.50 9.93 -4.19
N ARG A 71 11.17 11.07 -3.59
CA ARG A 71 10.86 11.17 -2.15
C ARG A 71 9.73 10.25 -1.70
N TRP A 72 8.75 10.00 -2.57
CA TRP A 72 7.53 9.24 -2.27
C TRP A 72 7.68 7.73 -2.52
N PHE A 73 8.88 7.25 -2.88
CA PHE A 73 9.11 5.82 -2.98
C PHE A 73 8.92 5.14 -1.63
N PRO A 74 8.15 4.04 -1.54
CA PRO A 74 7.93 3.35 -0.27
C PRO A 74 9.25 2.90 0.35
N ARG A 75 9.61 3.46 1.51
CA ARG A 75 10.90 3.19 2.15
C ARG A 75 11.02 1.77 2.68
N VAL A 76 9.90 1.15 3.00
CA VAL A 76 9.81 -0.27 3.37
C VAL A 76 10.23 -1.23 2.25
N LEU A 77 10.28 -0.75 0.99
CA LEU A 77 10.74 -1.48 -0.19
C LEU A 77 12.20 -1.15 -0.56
N VAL A 78 12.92 -0.43 0.30
CA VAL A 78 14.35 -0.12 0.11
C VAL A 78 15.17 -0.98 1.06
N PRO A 79 15.93 -1.99 0.56
CA PRO A 79 16.78 -2.78 1.43
C PRO A 79 17.94 -1.94 1.98
N PRO A 80 18.52 -2.33 3.13
CA PRO A 80 19.65 -1.60 3.70
C PRO A 80 20.83 -1.63 2.73
N ALA A 81 21.62 -0.55 2.69
CA ALA A 81 22.79 -0.47 1.81
C ALA A 81 23.89 -1.49 2.18
N THR A 82 23.89 -1.96 3.43
CA THR A 82 24.86 -2.92 3.96
C THR A 82 24.21 -3.82 4.99
N ILE A 83 24.66 -5.07 5.07
CA ILE A 83 24.26 -6.07 6.08
C ILE A 83 25.49 -6.39 6.94
N ASP A 84 25.36 -6.36 8.26
CA ASP A 84 26.41 -6.84 9.17
C ASP A 84 26.29 -8.36 9.36
N ALA A 85 27.19 -9.12 8.74
CA ALA A 85 27.24 -10.57 8.85
C ALA A 85 28.18 -11.07 9.98
N GLY A 86 28.62 -10.16 10.86
CA GLY A 86 29.47 -10.48 12.00
C GLY A 86 30.92 -10.78 11.63
N HIS A 87 31.69 -11.28 12.59
CA HIS A 87 33.17 -11.30 12.53
C HIS A 87 33.79 -12.15 11.41
N SER A 88 33.07 -13.12 10.85
CA SER A 88 33.62 -14.05 9.85
C SER A 88 33.63 -13.49 8.42
N VAL A 89 32.68 -12.59 8.11
CA VAL A 89 32.49 -12.01 6.76
C VAL A 89 32.52 -10.48 6.79
N GLY A 90 32.19 -9.87 7.92
CA GLY A 90 32.11 -8.43 8.09
C GLY A 90 30.86 -7.84 7.46
N THR A 91 31.00 -6.65 6.89
CA THR A 91 29.90 -5.89 6.30
C THR A 91 29.73 -6.24 4.82
N ILE A 92 28.55 -6.75 4.46
CA ILE A 92 28.19 -7.13 3.09
C ILE A 92 27.50 -5.94 2.41
N PRO A 93 28.07 -5.34 1.34
CA PRO A 93 27.34 -4.37 0.52
C PRO A 93 26.14 -5.01 -0.19
N VAL A 94 25.03 -4.27 -0.23
CA VAL A 94 23.79 -4.66 -0.92
C VAL A 94 23.62 -3.86 -2.20
N ARG A 95 23.30 -4.54 -3.30
CA ARG A 95 22.93 -3.94 -4.58
C ARG A 95 21.50 -4.34 -4.91
N ALA A 96 20.59 -3.39 -4.81
CA ALA A 96 19.19 -3.59 -5.13
C ALA A 96 18.90 -3.34 -6.62
N ALA A 97 18.04 -4.17 -7.21
CA ALA A 97 17.45 -3.97 -8.51
C ALA A 97 15.92 -3.96 -8.38
N TYR A 98 15.26 -3.17 -9.21
CA TYR A 98 13.80 -2.99 -9.21
C TYR A 98 13.27 -3.34 -10.61
N PRO A 99 13.08 -4.63 -10.91
CA PRO A 99 12.55 -5.06 -12.20
C PRO A 99 11.10 -4.57 -12.41
N GLU A 100 10.69 -4.48 -13.67
CA GLU A 100 9.30 -4.17 -14.02
C GLU A 100 8.37 -5.32 -13.63
N ILE A 101 7.13 -4.96 -13.29
CA ILE A 101 6.07 -5.93 -12.98
C ILE A 101 5.74 -6.81 -14.20
N ASP A 102 5.72 -8.12 -13.99
CA ASP A 102 5.22 -9.06 -15.00
C ASP A 102 3.69 -9.04 -15.01
N LEU A 103 3.10 -8.59 -16.11
CA LEU A 103 1.66 -8.42 -16.21
C LEU A 103 0.98 -9.73 -16.60
N PRO A 104 -0.15 -10.09 -15.93
CA PRO A 104 -0.85 -11.31 -16.26
C PRO A 104 -1.42 -11.23 -17.68
N GLN A 105 -1.41 -12.36 -18.39
CA GLN A 105 -1.96 -12.45 -19.74
C GLN A 105 -3.44 -12.08 -19.75
N GLY A 106 -3.93 -11.45 -20.82
CA GLY A 106 -5.34 -11.07 -21.00
C GLY A 106 -6.27 -12.25 -21.25
N THR A 107 -6.47 -13.11 -20.25
CA THR A 107 -7.37 -14.26 -20.26
C THR A 107 -8.53 -14.05 -19.28
N VAL A 108 -9.60 -14.84 -19.41
CA VAL A 108 -10.74 -14.77 -18.47
C VAL A 108 -10.31 -15.16 -17.04
N GLU A 109 -9.40 -16.13 -16.91
CA GLU A 109 -8.87 -16.57 -15.61
C GLU A 109 -8.09 -15.46 -14.89
N ASN A 110 -7.37 -14.64 -15.66
CA ASN A 110 -6.62 -13.49 -15.15
C ASN A 110 -7.45 -12.21 -15.09
N SER A 111 -8.74 -12.26 -15.41
CA SER A 111 -9.61 -11.09 -15.31
C SER A 111 -10.04 -10.83 -13.86
N GLU A 112 -10.47 -9.59 -13.61
CA GLU A 112 -11.01 -9.16 -12.34
C GLU A 112 -12.49 -8.85 -12.51
N ALA A 113 -13.27 -9.12 -11.47
CA ALA A 113 -14.70 -8.88 -11.51
C ALA A 113 -15.22 -8.52 -10.13
N GLY A 114 -16.30 -7.77 -10.12
CA GLY A 114 -17.06 -7.52 -8.92
C GLY A 114 -18.54 -7.40 -9.20
N ILE A 115 -19.31 -7.68 -8.16
CA ILE A 115 -20.74 -7.38 -8.10
C ILE A 115 -21.06 -6.60 -6.83
N ARG A 116 -21.91 -5.58 -6.93
CA ARG A 116 -22.44 -4.81 -5.82
C ARG A 116 -23.95 -4.76 -5.93
N VAL A 117 -24.64 -5.16 -4.87
CA VAL A 117 -26.10 -5.11 -4.76
C VAL A 117 -26.45 -4.08 -3.70
N SER A 118 -27.21 -3.06 -4.07
CA SER A 118 -27.60 -1.97 -3.16
C SER A 118 -29.11 -1.76 -3.09
N ARG A 119 -29.58 -1.29 -1.94
CA ARG A 119 -30.99 -0.99 -1.72
C ARG A 119 -31.17 0.11 -0.69
N HIS A 120 -32.16 0.97 -0.92
CA HIS A 120 -32.67 1.88 0.10
C HIS A 120 -33.77 1.21 0.93
N ILE A 121 -33.61 1.17 2.26
CA ILE A 121 -34.54 0.57 3.22
C ILE A 121 -34.76 1.53 4.39
N ARG A 122 -35.94 2.14 4.47
CA ARG A 122 -36.37 2.95 5.64
C ARG A 122 -35.35 4.02 6.07
N GLY A 123 -34.78 4.78 5.13
CA GLY A 123 -33.78 5.82 5.43
C GLY A 123 -32.34 5.33 5.51
N TRP A 124 -32.09 4.04 5.22
CA TRP A 124 -30.77 3.45 5.13
C TRP A 124 -30.47 3.09 3.68
N ASP A 125 -29.35 3.54 3.16
CA ASP A 125 -28.76 2.99 1.95
C ASP A 125 -27.81 1.89 2.37
N VAL A 126 -28.07 0.65 1.96
CA VAL A 126 -27.23 -0.51 2.28
C VAL A 126 -26.74 -1.18 1.00
N SER A 127 -25.56 -1.78 1.04
CA SER A 127 -25.08 -2.67 -0.01
C SER A 127 -24.31 -3.85 0.53
N ALA A 128 -24.30 -4.92 -0.27
CA ALA A 128 -23.33 -5.99 -0.18
C ALA A 128 -22.54 -6.04 -1.50
N SER A 129 -21.26 -6.36 -1.43
CA SER A 129 -20.39 -6.50 -2.60
C SER A 129 -19.53 -7.76 -2.50
N TYR A 130 -19.09 -8.22 -3.67
CA TYR A 130 -18.07 -9.24 -3.81
C TYR A 130 -17.11 -8.82 -4.93
N PHE A 131 -15.82 -8.98 -4.69
CA PHE A 131 -14.76 -8.75 -5.65
C PHE A 131 -13.84 -9.98 -5.72
N THR A 132 -13.36 -10.28 -6.92
CA THR A 132 -12.26 -11.21 -7.17
C THR A 132 -11.31 -10.61 -8.19
N GLY A 133 -10.03 -10.58 -7.85
CA GLY A 133 -9.00 -9.92 -8.66
C GLY A 133 -7.68 -9.95 -7.92
N TYR A 134 -6.79 -9.03 -8.26
CA TYR A 134 -5.46 -8.96 -7.65
C TYR A 134 -5.44 -7.98 -6.48
N ASP A 135 -4.50 -8.17 -5.56
CA ASP A 135 -4.19 -7.16 -4.55
C ASP A 135 -3.81 -5.83 -5.20
N THR A 136 -4.34 -4.75 -4.64
CA THR A 136 -4.02 -3.38 -5.06
C THR A 136 -2.81 -2.82 -4.32
N MET A 137 -2.37 -3.46 -3.22
CA MET A 137 -1.17 -3.11 -2.48
C MET A 137 0.09 -3.65 -3.17
N PRO A 138 1.17 -2.85 -3.31
CA PRO A 138 2.43 -3.33 -3.85
C PRO A 138 3.06 -4.43 -2.99
N LEU A 139 3.19 -5.63 -3.56
CA LEU A 139 3.87 -6.77 -2.96
C LEU A 139 5.14 -7.08 -3.75
N VAL A 140 6.17 -7.57 -3.05
CA VAL A 140 7.47 -7.90 -3.65
C VAL A 140 7.99 -9.23 -3.16
N ASP A 141 8.52 -10.03 -4.08
CA ASP A 141 9.49 -11.06 -3.76
C ASP A 141 10.89 -10.48 -3.69
N THR A 142 11.73 -11.02 -2.81
CA THR A 142 13.09 -10.51 -2.59
C THR A 142 14.16 -11.58 -2.75
N PRO A 143 14.29 -12.19 -3.94
CA PRO A 143 15.41 -13.09 -4.18
C PRO A 143 16.76 -12.39 -4.02
N VAL A 144 17.73 -13.14 -3.48
CA VAL A 144 19.08 -12.66 -3.18
C VAL A 144 20.10 -13.57 -3.83
N ASP A 145 20.96 -12.99 -4.66
CA ASP A 145 22.19 -13.64 -5.12
C ASP A 145 23.35 -13.15 -4.26
N LEU A 146 23.95 -14.04 -3.48
CA LEU A 146 25.19 -13.80 -2.74
C LEU A 146 26.38 -14.13 -3.63
N ASP A 147 27.05 -13.11 -4.14
CA ASP A 147 28.31 -13.26 -4.86
C ASP A 147 29.45 -13.33 -3.84
N VAL A 148 30.14 -14.47 -3.76
CA VAL A 148 31.28 -14.71 -2.88
C VAL A 148 32.55 -14.83 -3.72
N GLU A 149 33.57 -14.04 -3.40
CA GLU A 149 34.86 -14.03 -4.08
C GLU A 149 35.99 -14.21 -3.06
N LEU A 150 36.88 -15.19 -3.27
CA LEU A 150 38.03 -15.42 -2.41
C LEU A 150 39.18 -14.51 -2.85
N ALA A 151 39.38 -13.42 -2.11
CA ALA A 151 40.39 -12.40 -2.40
C ALA A 151 41.81 -12.87 -2.00
N ASP A 152 41.95 -13.51 -0.84
CA ASP A 152 43.22 -14.12 -0.38
C ASP A 152 42.96 -15.53 0.19
N PRO A 153 43.34 -16.59 -0.56
CA PRO A 153 43.19 -17.97 -0.11
C PRO A 153 43.97 -18.35 1.17
N LEU A 154 45.07 -17.66 1.47
CA LEU A 154 45.88 -17.97 2.66
C LEU A 154 45.31 -17.33 3.92
N ALA A 155 44.72 -16.14 3.77
CA ALA A 155 44.04 -15.44 4.85
C ALA A 155 42.57 -15.88 5.02
N LEU A 156 42.03 -16.63 4.05
CA LEU A 156 40.58 -16.88 3.91
C LEU A 156 39.80 -15.57 3.91
N ASP A 157 40.29 -14.61 3.14
CA ASP A 157 39.67 -13.29 2.98
C ASP A 157 38.64 -13.35 1.85
N TYR A 158 37.38 -13.06 2.16
CA TYR A 158 36.25 -13.13 1.23
C TYR A 158 35.69 -11.74 0.98
N ASP A 159 35.49 -11.40 -0.29
CA ASP A 159 34.62 -10.29 -0.69
C ASP A 159 33.23 -10.86 -0.99
N VAL A 160 32.23 -10.36 -0.27
CA VAL A 160 30.85 -10.82 -0.38
C VAL A 160 29.96 -9.65 -0.76
N THR A 161 29.17 -9.80 -1.82
CA THR A 161 28.17 -8.81 -2.24
C THR A 161 26.80 -9.46 -2.35
N ALA A 162 25.79 -8.86 -1.75
CA ALA A 162 24.40 -9.29 -1.92
C ALA A 162 23.75 -8.52 -3.07
N ARG A 163 23.28 -9.20 -4.11
CA ARG A 163 22.43 -8.63 -5.16
C ARG A 163 20.99 -9.02 -4.88
N VAL A 164 20.15 -8.05 -4.55
CA VAL A 164 18.74 -8.25 -4.22
C VAL A 164 17.89 -7.75 -5.37
N ALA A 165 16.93 -8.53 -5.85
CA ALA A 165 15.90 -8.04 -6.77
C ALA A 165 14.58 -7.88 -6.01
N MET A 166 13.99 -6.68 -6.09
CA MET A 166 12.68 -6.39 -5.52
C MET A 166 11.61 -6.67 -6.58
N GLU A 167 11.26 -7.94 -6.76
CA GLU A 167 10.40 -8.43 -7.84
C GLU A 167 8.92 -8.21 -7.52
N PRO A 168 8.18 -7.35 -8.25
CA PRO A 168 6.76 -7.15 -7.97
C PRO A 168 5.96 -8.43 -8.21
N VAL A 169 5.15 -8.84 -7.22
CA VAL A 169 4.30 -10.04 -7.31
C VAL A 169 2.83 -9.70 -7.19
N LEU A 170 2.00 -10.51 -7.84
CA LEU A 170 0.54 -10.33 -7.90
C LEU A 170 -0.17 -11.56 -7.38
N HIS A 171 -0.87 -11.40 -6.26
CA HIS A 171 -1.69 -12.44 -5.66
C HIS A 171 -3.18 -12.19 -5.91
N ARG A 172 -3.92 -13.25 -6.24
CA ARG A 172 -5.36 -13.18 -6.38
C ARG A 172 -6.02 -13.27 -5.01
N MET A 173 -7.01 -12.41 -4.78
CA MET A 173 -7.80 -12.36 -3.56
C MET A 173 -9.29 -12.33 -3.84
N HIS A 174 -10.05 -12.53 -2.77
CA HIS A 174 -11.50 -12.35 -2.74
C HIS A 174 -11.88 -11.36 -1.63
N VAL A 175 -12.77 -10.43 -1.94
CA VAL A 175 -13.24 -9.44 -0.95
C VAL A 175 -14.76 -9.50 -0.86
N PHE A 176 -15.27 -9.71 0.35
CA PHE A 176 -16.70 -9.73 0.66
C PHE A 176 -17.03 -8.49 1.47
N GLY A 177 -17.85 -7.60 0.92
CA GLY A 177 -18.11 -6.28 1.48
C GLY A 177 -19.56 -6.06 1.89
N ILE A 178 -19.77 -5.27 2.93
CA ILE A 178 -21.06 -4.66 3.28
C ILE A 178 -20.80 -3.19 3.64
N ASP A 179 -21.64 -2.30 3.15
CA ASP A 179 -21.62 -0.90 3.54
C ASP A 179 -23.01 -0.36 3.79
N PHE A 180 -23.11 0.69 4.60
CA PHE A 180 -24.33 1.42 4.80
C PHE A 180 -24.10 2.93 4.96
N THR A 181 -25.15 3.69 4.72
CA THR A 181 -25.24 5.10 5.07
C THR A 181 -26.66 5.43 5.52
N THR A 182 -26.79 6.28 6.54
CA THR A 182 -28.07 6.85 6.94
C THR A 182 -27.87 8.29 7.38
N THR A 183 -28.90 9.12 7.23
CA THR A 183 -28.86 10.54 7.59
C THR A 183 -29.97 10.87 8.57
N VAL A 184 -29.62 11.54 9.66
CA VAL A 184 -30.54 12.00 10.69
C VAL A 184 -30.26 13.47 10.98
N SER A 185 -31.15 14.35 10.52
CA SER A 185 -30.96 15.81 10.53
C SER A 185 -29.68 16.21 9.78
N ASP A 186 -28.75 16.87 10.46
CA ASP A 186 -27.49 17.40 9.90
C ASP A 186 -26.35 16.37 9.98
N PHE A 187 -26.64 15.16 10.47
CA PHE A 187 -25.68 14.10 10.66
C PHE A 187 -25.85 12.97 9.65
N THR A 188 -24.76 12.52 9.06
CA THR A 188 -24.71 11.32 8.23
C THR A 188 -23.79 10.30 8.90
N LEU A 189 -24.33 9.11 9.17
CA LEU A 189 -23.58 7.97 9.67
C LEU A 189 -23.24 7.05 8.49
N ARG A 190 -21.97 6.67 8.39
CA ARG A 190 -21.42 5.77 7.37
C ARG A 190 -20.76 4.59 8.06
N GLY A 191 -20.87 3.42 7.46
CA GLY A 191 -20.19 2.23 7.95
C GLY A 191 -19.86 1.26 6.84
N GLU A 192 -18.76 0.56 7.01
CA GLU A 192 -18.23 -0.37 6.01
C GLU A 192 -17.51 -1.53 6.70
N TYR A 193 -17.62 -2.71 6.12
CA TYR A 193 -16.95 -3.93 6.54
C TYR A 193 -16.55 -4.71 5.29
N ALA A 194 -15.32 -5.20 5.25
CA ALA A 194 -14.80 -6.08 4.21
C ALA A 194 -14.02 -7.23 4.84
N TYR A 195 -14.26 -8.44 4.35
CA TYR A 195 -13.43 -9.62 4.63
C TYR A 195 -12.59 -9.94 3.40
N PHE A 196 -11.28 -9.95 3.58
CA PHE A 196 -10.27 -10.27 2.58
C PHE A 196 -9.83 -11.72 2.78
N HIS A 197 -10.05 -12.54 1.76
CA HIS A 197 -9.63 -13.93 1.72
C HIS A 197 -8.49 -14.10 0.71
N ASN A 198 -7.44 -14.81 1.11
CA ASN A 198 -6.17 -14.97 0.37
C ASN A 198 -5.44 -13.64 0.13
N LYS A 199 -5.46 -12.72 1.10
CA LYS A 199 -4.65 -11.50 1.04
C LYS A 199 -3.21 -11.81 1.47
N HIS A 200 -2.25 -11.12 0.87
CA HIS A 200 -0.84 -11.27 1.15
C HIS A 200 -0.25 -9.97 1.71
N TYR A 201 0.81 -10.08 2.49
CA TYR A 201 1.47 -8.96 3.14
C TYR A 201 2.98 -9.10 3.04
N ASN A 202 3.67 -8.01 2.68
CA ASN A 202 5.14 -7.96 2.75
C ASN A 202 5.59 -8.14 4.20
N ARG A 203 6.50 -9.08 4.43
CA ARG A 203 7.19 -9.24 5.72
C ARG A 203 8.16 -8.09 5.96
N LYS A 204 8.43 -7.82 7.23
CA LYS A 204 9.46 -6.85 7.61
C LYS A 204 10.84 -7.36 7.22
N LEU A 205 11.62 -6.51 6.57
CA LEU A 205 12.93 -6.88 6.07
C LEU A 205 13.89 -7.29 7.19
N ASP A 206 13.83 -6.63 8.35
CA ASP A 206 14.66 -7.00 9.50
C ASP A 206 14.39 -8.45 9.97
N SER A 207 13.12 -8.88 9.96
CA SER A 207 12.76 -10.26 10.30
C SER A 207 13.28 -11.27 9.26
N ILE A 208 13.23 -10.92 7.97
CA ILE A 208 13.83 -11.75 6.91
C ILE A 208 15.34 -11.83 7.09
N LEU A 209 16.01 -10.72 7.40
CA LEU A 209 17.45 -10.67 7.61
C LEU A 209 17.88 -11.51 8.82
N GLU A 210 17.13 -11.51 9.91
CA GLU A 210 17.40 -12.37 11.08
C GLU A 210 17.38 -13.87 10.73
N GLU A 211 16.53 -14.28 9.77
CA GLU A 211 16.47 -15.67 9.27
C GLU A 211 17.61 -16.01 8.30
N LEU A 212 18.02 -15.03 7.48
CA LEU A 212 19.06 -15.24 6.47
C LEU A 212 20.48 -15.13 7.04
N VAL A 213 20.72 -14.18 7.94
CA VAL A 213 22.04 -13.82 8.47
C VAL A 213 22.31 -14.59 9.76
N THR A 214 22.40 -15.91 9.64
CA THR A 214 22.73 -16.81 10.75
C THR A 214 24.12 -17.41 10.59
N ARG A 215 24.79 -17.72 11.71
CA ARG A 215 26.12 -18.35 11.68
C ARG A 215 26.11 -19.66 10.90
N ASP A 216 25.11 -20.51 11.14
CA ASP A 216 25.00 -21.81 10.49
C ASP A 216 24.87 -21.65 8.96
N ARG A 217 24.08 -20.68 8.49
CA ARG A 217 23.94 -20.39 7.05
C ARG A 217 25.22 -19.84 6.43
N ILE A 218 25.89 -18.93 7.14
CA ILE A 218 27.17 -18.36 6.69
C ILE A 218 28.22 -19.47 6.58
N ASP A 219 28.34 -20.31 7.61
CA ASP A 219 29.30 -21.41 7.65
C ASP A 219 29.01 -22.46 6.57
N GLU A 220 27.73 -22.79 6.33
CA GLU A 220 27.29 -23.65 5.23
C GLU A 220 27.70 -23.07 3.86
N THR A 221 27.37 -21.80 3.61
CA THR A 221 27.68 -21.11 2.34
C THR A 221 29.18 -21.06 2.08
N LEU A 222 29.99 -20.70 3.07
CA LEU A 222 31.45 -20.65 2.93
C LEU A 222 32.07 -22.04 2.81
N SER A 223 31.49 -23.06 3.45
CA SER A 223 31.94 -24.45 3.32
C SER A 223 31.69 -25.00 1.92
N ASP A 224 30.50 -24.75 1.36
CA ASP A 224 30.15 -25.12 -0.01
C ASP A 224 31.06 -24.40 -1.02
N PHE A 225 31.28 -23.10 -0.81
CA PHE A 225 32.22 -22.31 -1.61
C PHE A 225 33.62 -22.95 -1.64
N LEU A 226 34.17 -23.28 -0.46
CA LEU A 226 35.51 -23.87 -0.35
C LEU A 226 35.57 -25.27 -0.98
N ALA A 227 34.51 -26.07 -0.86
CA ALA A 227 34.44 -27.39 -1.47
C ALA A 227 34.51 -27.30 -3.01
N ASP A 228 33.78 -26.39 -3.61
CA ASP A 228 33.78 -26.15 -5.06
C ASP A 228 35.11 -25.55 -5.53
N TYR A 229 35.67 -24.60 -4.78
CA TYR A 229 36.99 -24.04 -5.04
C TYR A 229 38.08 -25.13 -5.04
N LEU A 230 38.09 -26.03 -4.05
CA LEU A 230 39.06 -27.13 -3.98
C LEU A 230 38.85 -28.15 -5.10
N THR A 231 37.60 -28.51 -5.41
CA THR A 231 37.26 -29.48 -6.46
C THR A 231 37.62 -28.97 -7.85
N SER A 232 37.49 -27.67 -8.09
CA SER A 232 37.92 -27.02 -9.34
C SER A 232 39.44 -26.96 -9.50
N GLY A 233 40.21 -27.30 -8.46
CA GLY A 233 41.66 -27.13 -8.41
C GLY A 233 42.08 -25.67 -8.25
N GLY A 234 41.27 -24.87 -7.56
CA GLY A 234 41.50 -23.45 -7.28
C GLY A 234 41.12 -22.50 -8.40
N ARG A 235 40.24 -22.92 -9.32
CA ARG A 235 39.82 -22.10 -10.47
C ARG A 235 38.55 -21.28 -10.18
N ASP A 236 37.67 -21.82 -9.36
CA ASP A 236 36.38 -21.20 -9.05
C ASP A 236 36.53 -20.24 -7.85
N THR A 237 37.28 -19.16 -8.07
CA THR A 237 37.55 -18.12 -7.05
C THR A 237 36.36 -17.21 -6.78
N ARG A 238 35.31 -17.27 -7.62
CA ARG A 238 34.07 -16.52 -7.48
C ARG A 238 32.89 -17.44 -7.76
N GLN A 239 31.90 -17.42 -6.86
CA GLN A 239 30.70 -18.23 -6.96
C GLN A 239 29.48 -17.41 -6.49
N THR A 240 28.29 -17.82 -6.93
CA THR A 240 27.04 -17.14 -6.56
C THR A 240 26.09 -18.14 -5.91
N PHE A 241 25.58 -17.78 -4.74
CA PHE A 241 24.60 -18.57 -3.98
C PHE A 241 23.25 -17.88 -4.01
N ARG A 242 22.23 -18.58 -4.51
CA ARG A 242 20.85 -18.08 -4.57
C ARG A 242 20.14 -18.35 -3.25
N LEU A 243 19.53 -17.31 -2.69
CA LEU A 243 18.61 -17.38 -1.56
C LEU A 243 17.26 -16.84 -2.00
N ASP A 244 16.20 -17.59 -1.75
CA ASP A 244 14.83 -17.19 -2.04
C ASP A 244 14.06 -17.13 -0.70
N PRO A 245 14.24 -16.06 0.10
CA PRO A 245 13.52 -15.92 1.36
C PRO A 245 12.02 -15.83 1.11
N VAL A 246 11.23 -16.27 2.09
CA VAL A 246 9.79 -15.97 2.11
C VAL A 246 9.64 -14.49 2.45
N SER A 247 9.35 -13.67 1.44
CA SER A 247 9.25 -12.21 1.50
C SER A 247 7.84 -11.69 1.83
N ASP A 248 6.82 -12.49 1.56
CA ASP A 248 5.43 -12.18 1.84
C ASP A 248 4.73 -13.37 2.51
N VAL A 249 3.60 -13.10 3.17
CA VAL A 249 2.80 -14.12 3.84
C VAL A 249 1.31 -13.93 3.58
N GLN A 250 0.63 -15.03 3.31
CA GLN A 250 -0.82 -15.06 3.15
C GLN A 250 -1.51 -15.02 4.52
N MET A 251 -2.37 -14.03 4.75
CA MET A 251 -3.24 -13.94 5.91
C MET A 251 -4.60 -13.36 5.52
N ASP A 252 -5.67 -13.97 6.01
CA ASP A 252 -7.00 -13.38 5.87
C ASP A 252 -7.16 -12.20 6.84
N SER A 253 -7.89 -11.16 6.41
CA SER A 253 -8.13 -9.99 7.27
C SER A 253 -9.56 -9.48 7.18
N MET A 254 -9.98 -8.76 8.22
CA MET A 254 -11.22 -8.00 8.24
C MET A 254 -10.86 -6.53 8.37
N LYS A 255 -11.37 -5.70 7.45
CA LYS A 255 -11.25 -4.25 7.54
C LYS A 255 -12.62 -3.62 7.67
N TYR A 256 -12.81 -2.78 8.68
CA TYR A 256 -14.08 -2.15 8.96
C TYR A 256 -13.90 -0.74 9.47
N GLY A 257 -14.92 0.09 9.27
CA GLY A 257 -14.90 1.43 9.81
C GLY A 257 -16.26 2.06 9.95
N LEU A 258 -16.28 3.12 10.75
CA LEU A 258 -17.46 3.95 11.00
C LEU A 258 -17.06 5.42 10.83
N GLY A 259 -17.89 6.15 10.10
CA GLY A 259 -17.72 7.57 9.84
C GLY A 259 -18.96 8.36 10.27
N LEU A 260 -18.75 9.56 10.81
CA LEU A 260 -19.79 10.51 11.14
C LEU A 260 -19.49 11.84 10.47
N ASP A 261 -20.43 12.30 9.66
CA ASP A 261 -20.38 13.61 9.02
C ASP A 261 -21.39 14.53 9.67
N TYR A 262 -20.99 15.77 9.87
CA TYR A 262 -21.85 16.87 10.29
C TYR A 262 -21.73 17.99 9.29
N ILE A 263 -22.85 18.39 8.68
CA ILE A 263 -22.90 19.46 7.70
C ILE A 263 -23.89 20.51 8.19
N HIS A 264 -23.42 21.73 8.41
CA HIS A 264 -24.26 22.83 8.85
C HIS A 264 -23.81 24.15 8.21
N GLY A 265 -24.69 24.75 7.42
CA GLY A 265 -24.39 25.97 6.66
C GLY A 265 -23.19 25.77 5.74
N ASP A 266 -22.14 26.56 5.95
CA ASP A 266 -20.91 26.55 5.16
C ASP A 266 -19.81 25.63 5.74
N THR A 267 -20.12 24.91 6.82
CA THR A 267 -19.18 24.04 7.56
C THR A 267 -19.51 22.57 7.33
N SER A 268 -18.48 21.77 7.08
CA SER A 268 -18.55 20.31 7.09
C SER A 268 -17.43 19.75 7.97
N VAL A 269 -17.78 18.81 8.84
CA VAL A 269 -16.85 18.07 9.70
C VAL A 269 -17.10 16.59 9.50
N SER A 270 -16.06 15.82 9.23
CA SER A 270 -16.10 14.35 9.18
C SER A 270 -15.08 13.78 10.15
N VAL A 271 -15.48 12.75 10.88
CA VAL A 271 -14.59 11.92 11.69
C VAL A 271 -14.82 10.46 11.32
N GLN A 272 -13.76 9.67 11.20
CA GLN A 272 -13.87 8.24 10.91
C GLN A 272 -12.85 7.46 11.72
N CYS A 273 -13.19 6.22 12.03
CA CYS A 273 -12.29 5.22 12.59
C CYS A 273 -12.35 4.00 11.67
N ILE A 274 -11.21 3.60 11.13
CA ILE A 274 -11.03 2.45 10.26
C ILE A 274 -10.04 1.52 10.95
N GLN A 275 -10.35 0.24 11.05
CA GLN A 275 -9.48 -0.77 11.62
C GLN A 275 -9.36 -1.96 10.68
N GLU A 276 -8.14 -2.43 10.49
CA GLU A 276 -7.84 -3.74 9.92
C GLU A 276 -7.42 -4.69 11.05
N PHE A 277 -7.99 -5.89 11.03
CA PHE A 277 -7.72 -6.95 11.97
C PHE A 277 -7.34 -8.23 11.21
N ILE A 278 -6.22 -8.83 11.61
CA ILE A 278 -5.71 -10.10 11.09
C ILE A 278 -5.85 -11.15 12.19
N PRO A 279 -6.87 -12.03 12.14
CA PRO A 279 -7.16 -12.97 13.23
C PRO A 279 -6.03 -13.96 13.52
N ASP A 280 -5.42 -14.48 12.45
CA ASP A 280 -4.37 -15.51 12.49
C ASP A 280 -2.99 -14.86 12.27
N TYR A 281 -2.74 -13.70 12.88
CA TYR A 281 -1.48 -12.99 12.75
C TYR A 281 -0.30 -13.83 13.26
N ASP A 282 0.72 -13.98 12.43
CA ASP A 282 1.94 -14.70 12.78
C ASP A 282 3.00 -13.74 13.33
N SER A 283 3.16 -13.74 14.66
CA SER A 283 4.14 -12.89 15.34
C SER A 283 5.59 -13.28 15.05
N ASP A 284 5.86 -14.50 14.60
CA ASP A 284 7.21 -14.93 14.20
C ASP A 284 7.57 -14.42 12.80
N ARG A 285 6.57 -14.05 11.99
CA ARG A 285 6.72 -13.47 10.66
C ARG A 285 6.00 -12.12 10.55
N PRO A 286 6.48 -11.09 11.28
CA PRO A 286 5.84 -9.78 11.28
C PRO A 286 5.82 -9.15 9.89
N VAL A 287 4.76 -8.40 9.60
CA VAL A 287 4.50 -7.75 8.32
C VAL A 287 4.48 -6.23 8.44
N TYR A 288 4.66 -5.52 7.33
CA TYR A 288 4.47 -4.07 7.28
C TYR A 288 2.99 -3.70 7.42
N PHE A 289 2.73 -2.49 7.93
CA PHE A 289 1.40 -1.89 8.05
C PHE A 289 0.37 -2.68 8.88
N SER A 290 0.82 -3.66 9.68
CA SER A 290 -0.01 -4.28 10.70
C SER A 290 0.85 -4.68 11.90
N LYS A 291 0.44 -4.27 13.09
CA LYS A 291 1.16 -4.49 14.33
C LYS A 291 0.35 -5.38 15.26
N ASP A 292 0.89 -6.55 15.57
CA ASP A 292 0.20 -7.56 16.38
C ASP A 292 -1.20 -7.91 15.84
N GLY A 293 -1.34 -7.89 14.51
CA GLY A 293 -2.60 -8.16 13.81
C GLY A 293 -3.60 -7.00 13.79
N LEU A 294 -3.19 -5.78 14.16
CA LEU A 294 -4.05 -4.60 14.19
C LEU A 294 -3.42 -3.41 13.46
N ASP A 295 -4.26 -2.61 12.84
CA ASP A 295 -3.95 -1.31 12.22
C ASP A 295 -5.19 -0.43 12.30
N THR A 296 -5.15 0.67 13.06
CA THR A 296 -6.30 1.52 13.36
C THR A 296 -6.01 2.97 12.98
N LEU A 297 -6.69 3.42 11.93
CA LEU A 297 -6.59 4.77 11.40
C LEU A 297 -7.78 5.62 11.84
N LEU A 298 -7.50 6.73 12.51
CA LEU A 298 -8.47 7.79 12.78
C LEU A 298 -8.32 8.88 11.73
N THR A 299 -9.41 9.29 11.09
CA THR A 299 -9.41 10.39 10.11
C THR A 299 -10.29 11.55 10.58
N PHE A 300 -9.86 12.76 10.25
CA PHE A 300 -10.57 14.00 10.50
C PHE A 300 -10.55 14.86 9.25
N LEU A 301 -11.70 15.36 8.84
CA LEU A 301 -11.83 16.34 7.76
C LEU A 301 -12.64 17.52 8.26
N PHE A 302 -12.08 18.71 8.13
CA PHE A 302 -12.78 19.97 8.35
C PHE A 302 -12.78 20.78 7.06
N LYS A 303 -13.96 21.24 6.65
CA LYS A 303 -14.15 22.06 5.47
C LYS A 303 -15.02 23.26 5.80
N GLN A 304 -14.56 24.45 5.41
CA GLN A 304 -15.27 25.70 5.64
C GLN A 304 -15.24 26.57 4.39
N PHE A 305 -16.42 27.00 3.95
CA PHE A 305 -16.54 28.05 2.95
C PHE A 305 -16.60 29.44 3.60
N PHE A 306 -15.98 30.40 2.94
CA PHE A 306 -15.97 31.81 3.31
C PHE A 306 -16.27 32.67 2.09
N LEU A 307 -16.58 33.95 2.33
CA LEU A 307 -16.70 34.97 1.29
C LEU A 307 -17.68 34.54 0.17
N GLN A 308 -18.87 34.06 0.54
CA GLN A 308 -19.89 33.58 -0.40
C GLN A 308 -19.34 32.47 -1.33
N ASN A 309 -18.68 31.48 -0.73
CA ASN A 309 -18.08 30.31 -1.41
C ASN A 309 -16.92 30.62 -2.37
N THR A 310 -16.37 31.85 -2.35
CA THR A 310 -15.18 32.19 -3.14
C THR A 310 -13.88 31.70 -2.51
N MET A 311 -13.87 31.45 -1.20
CA MET A 311 -12.73 30.91 -0.46
C MET A 311 -13.13 29.65 0.29
N GLU A 312 -12.29 28.63 0.22
CA GLU A 312 -12.49 27.33 0.87
C GLU A 312 -11.25 27.00 1.70
N PHE A 313 -11.42 26.81 3.01
CA PHE A 313 -10.41 26.20 3.86
C PHE A 313 -10.72 24.71 4.04
N ASN A 314 -9.69 23.89 3.93
CA ASN A 314 -9.77 22.46 4.12
C ASN A 314 -8.63 22.01 5.04
N LEU A 315 -8.94 21.20 6.06
CA LEU A 315 -7.97 20.52 6.89
C LEU A 315 -8.33 19.04 6.91
N ARG A 316 -7.47 18.23 6.30
CA ARG A 316 -7.51 16.78 6.42
C ARG A 316 -6.42 16.32 7.37
N ALA A 317 -6.73 15.44 8.30
CA ALA A 317 -5.75 14.80 9.16
C ALA A 317 -6.06 13.31 9.30
N ALA A 318 -5.02 12.51 9.44
CA ALA A 318 -5.14 11.11 9.85
C ALA A 318 -4.10 10.80 10.93
N TYR A 319 -4.44 9.87 11.82
CA TYR A 319 -3.59 9.42 12.92
C TYR A 319 -3.72 7.90 13.06
N ASP A 320 -2.59 7.21 13.03
CA ASP A 320 -2.51 5.78 13.27
C ASP A 320 -2.26 5.47 14.75
N ILE A 321 -3.06 4.59 15.35
CA ILE A 321 -2.98 4.29 16.79
C ILE A 321 -1.77 3.39 17.11
N GLU A 322 -1.57 2.33 16.36
CA GLU A 322 -0.57 1.29 16.60
C GLU A 322 0.86 1.77 16.29
N PHE A 323 1.00 2.53 15.21
CA PHE A 323 2.24 3.15 14.74
C PHE A 323 2.46 4.57 15.28
N LYS A 324 1.43 5.21 15.86
CA LYS A 324 1.56 6.56 16.46
C LYS A 324 2.13 7.58 15.49
N ASP A 325 1.72 7.49 14.24
CA ASP A 325 2.06 8.43 13.18
C ASP A 325 0.85 9.26 12.79
N TYR A 326 1.09 10.30 12.02
CA TYR A 326 0.06 11.21 11.57
C TYR A 326 0.44 11.90 10.27
N ILE A 327 -0.59 12.34 9.58
CA ILE A 327 -0.51 13.26 8.46
C ILE A 327 -1.52 14.39 8.68
N ALA A 328 -1.12 15.64 8.42
CA ALA A 328 -1.98 16.81 8.47
C ALA A 328 -1.81 17.65 7.19
N ARG A 329 -2.93 17.97 6.55
CA ARG A 329 -2.98 18.59 5.22
C ARG A 329 -3.93 19.80 5.23
N PRO A 330 -3.50 20.95 5.80
CA PRO A 330 -4.25 22.18 5.67
C PRO A 330 -4.06 22.76 4.26
N SER A 331 -5.14 23.27 3.68
CA SER A 331 -5.11 23.99 2.41
C SER A 331 -6.15 25.11 2.38
N LEU A 332 -5.82 26.15 1.60
CA LEU A 332 -6.68 27.27 1.31
C LEU A 332 -6.81 27.41 -0.20
N LYS A 333 -8.04 27.33 -0.68
CA LYS A 333 -8.41 27.51 -2.08
C LYS A 333 -9.15 28.83 -2.24
N TYR A 334 -8.81 29.59 -3.29
CA TYR A 334 -9.45 30.84 -3.66
C TYR A 334 -9.86 30.81 -5.14
N SER A 335 -11.12 31.15 -5.41
CA SER A 335 -11.66 31.28 -6.76
C SER A 335 -11.57 32.74 -7.19
N PHE A 336 -10.54 33.08 -7.99
CA PHE A 336 -10.37 34.43 -8.55
C PHE A 336 -11.47 34.77 -9.55
N THR A 337 -11.91 33.75 -10.31
CA THR A 337 -13.05 33.79 -11.24
C THR A 337 -13.66 32.39 -11.31
N ASP A 338 -14.75 32.23 -12.05
CA ASP A 338 -15.36 30.90 -12.32
C ASP A 338 -14.41 29.93 -13.06
N ARG A 339 -13.36 30.44 -13.71
CA ARG A 339 -12.42 29.65 -14.53
C ARG A 339 -11.03 29.56 -13.94
N LEU A 340 -10.68 30.39 -12.95
CA LEU A 340 -9.34 30.49 -12.40
C LEU A 340 -9.38 30.30 -10.88
N GLN A 341 -8.73 29.25 -10.41
CA GLN A 341 -8.66 28.88 -9.00
C GLN A 341 -7.20 28.71 -8.58
N GLY A 342 -6.85 29.25 -7.42
CA GLY A 342 -5.55 29.02 -6.77
C GLY A 342 -5.72 28.25 -5.47
N THR A 343 -4.79 27.36 -5.18
CA THR A 343 -4.71 26.63 -3.90
C THR A 343 -3.30 26.76 -3.35
N VAL A 344 -3.18 27.03 -2.06
CA VAL A 344 -1.95 26.86 -1.30
C VAL A 344 -2.19 25.87 -0.18
N GLY A 345 -1.19 25.08 0.18
CA GLY A 345 -1.34 24.10 1.24
C GLY A 345 -0.03 23.55 1.76
N LEU A 346 -0.15 22.81 2.86
CA LEU A 346 0.94 22.08 3.49
C LEU A 346 0.57 20.60 3.57
N ILE A 347 1.59 19.74 3.61
CA ILE A 347 1.51 18.34 4.01
C ILE A 347 2.57 18.19 5.10
N VAL A 348 2.12 17.84 6.31
CA VAL A 348 2.99 17.60 7.47
C VAL A 348 2.82 16.16 7.87
N ILE A 349 3.92 15.41 7.94
CA ILE A 349 3.94 13.98 8.28
C ILE A 349 4.87 13.79 9.47
N GLY A 350 4.49 12.95 10.41
CA GLY A 350 5.38 12.61 11.51
C GLY A 350 4.93 11.35 12.22
N GLY A 351 5.83 10.69 12.94
CA GLY A 351 5.50 9.47 13.65
C GLY A 351 6.60 8.96 14.53
N LYS A 352 6.32 7.84 15.20
CA LYS A 352 7.32 7.15 16.02
C LYS A 352 8.10 6.09 15.22
N TYR A 353 7.42 5.41 14.30
CA TYR A 353 7.99 4.35 13.49
C TYR A 353 8.06 4.80 12.03
N ASP A 354 9.07 4.34 11.31
CA ASP A 354 9.36 4.65 9.90
C ASP A 354 8.99 3.50 8.95
N ASP A 355 8.38 2.44 9.47
CA ASP A 355 7.98 1.22 8.77
C ASP A 355 6.45 1.06 8.63
N SER A 356 5.72 2.15 8.84
CA SER A 356 4.26 2.24 8.74
C SER A 356 3.82 2.93 7.45
N LEU A 357 2.51 2.90 7.16
CA LEU A 357 1.95 3.43 5.91
C LEU A 357 2.26 4.92 5.74
N LEU A 358 2.16 5.71 6.83
CA LEU A 358 2.45 7.14 6.85
C LEU A 358 3.87 7.46 7.30
N GLY A 359 4.35 6.79 8.36
CA GLY A 359 5.64 7.06 9.01
C GLY A 359 6.85 6.86 8.10
N GLN A 360 6.76 5.98 7.09
CA GLN A 360 7.79 5.86 6.05
C GLN A 360 8.07 7.16 5.27
N PHE A 361 7.20 8.16 5.40
CA PHE A 361 7.31 9.47 4.78
C PHE A 361 7.47 10.61 5.80
N GLN A 362 7.90 10.34 7.04
CA GLN A 362 8.03 11.36 8.10
C GLN A 362 8.98 12.53 7.75
N ASP A 363 9.94 12.33 6.84
CA ASP A 363 10.86 13.38 6.39
C ASP A 363 10.36 14.13 5.13
N ASN A 364 9.12 13.84 4.69
CA ASN A 364 8.53 14.35 3.46
C ASN A 364 7.50 15.47 3.71
N ASP A 365 7.76 16.39 4.61
CA ASP A 365 6.98 17.62 4.70
C ASP A 365 7.00 18.41 3.37
N GLN A 366 5.88 19.01 3.00
CA GLN A 366 5.71 19.71 1.73
C GLN A 366 4.88 20.99 1.88
N ALA A 367 5.34 22.07 1.26
CA ALA A 367 4.48 23.21 0.93
C ALA A 367 4.21 23.20 -0.58
N PHE A 368 2.97 23.50 -0.98
CA PHE A 368 2.60 23.52 -2.39
C PHE A 368 1.71 24.72 -2.73
N ALA A 369 1.76 25.09 -4.01
CA ALA A 369 0.84 26.02 -4.64
C ALA A 369 0.37 25.45 -5.98
N ARG A 370 -0.93 25.54 -6.26
CA ARG A 370 -1.56 25.00 -7.47
C ARG A 370 -2.42 26.09 -8.11
N LEU A 371 -2.33 26.24 -9.43
CA LEU A 371 -3.22 27.10 -10.22
C LEU A 371 -4.00 26.24 -11.21
N ARG A 372 -5.33 26.31 -11.18
CA ARG A 372 -6.20 25.58 -12.11
C ARG A 372 -6.93 26.57 -13.00
N CYS A 373 -6.78 26.39 -14.31
CA CYS A 373 -7.50 27.14 -15.33
C CYS A 373 -8.40 26.18 -16.13
N SER A 374 -9.68 26.48 -16.23
CA SER A 374 -10.66 25.71 -17.03
C SER A 374 -11.08 26.51 -18.26
N PHE A 375 -11.02 25.88 -19.44
CA PHE A 375 -11.30 26.48 -20.75
C PHE A 375 -12.55 25.92 -21.41
#